data_AF-A0A970PY42-F1
#
_entry.id   AF-A0A970PY42-F1
#
_cell.length_a   1.000
_cell.length_b   1.000
_cell.length_c   1.000
_cell.angle_alpha   90.00
_cell.angle_beta   90.00
_cell.angle_gamma   90.00
#
_symmetry.space_group_name_H-M   'P 1'
#
loop_
_entity.id
_entity.type
_entity.pdbx_description
1 polymer ?
#
loop_
_entity_poly.entity_id
_entity_poly.type
_entity_poly.pdbx_seq_one_letter_code
_entity_poly.pdbx_strand_id
1 'polypeptide(L)'
;MLSSSAMVLMLLIGLLLTKYLLDSPARQKRSLLALIMMVTLFMGGCFTPVATTSKPAEGGELEVHFIDVGQGDSILIKNGEQAMLIDTGSKNSSIKLKKYLDEQGIKKLEYLVGTNPLIDHIGGMSDIIDNYDLSWMILPRIEGLNQTYKDLQMRLLAKHIKPIFAEPGKSYPMGDASFSLLTPSRSSYDHLADYSVVIKLEYGESSFLFCSDAGQISEQEMLDLEFDLAANVLKVGRHGSCSSSCETFLEAVNPDYAVISVGQDNPYLHPHMETMLKLHDNNIPVYRTDEQGTIVAVSDGKNITFKVEPGSYTWPEIKVTEDPSQAVGDGEVIKEEDLQKPVMVNESSNKYHERGCSFLDDKCVEITLEQAREAGYEPCLLCKP
;
A
#
# COMPACT_ATOMS: atom_id res chain seq x y z
N MET A 1 -3.57 -19.03 -24.13
CA MET A 1 -3.68 -20.01 -25.24
C MET A 1 -4.03 -19.25 -26.52
N LEU A 2 -3.28 -19.43 -27.62
CA LEU A 2 -3.63 -18.83 -28.92
C LEU A 2 -4.96 -19.41 -29.41
N SER A 3 -5.88 -18.57 -29.90
CA SER A 3 -7.16 -19.04 -30.43
C SER A 3 -6.95 -19.96 -31.64
N SER A 4 -7.86 -20.91 -31.85
CA SER A 4 -7.80 -21.87 -32.97
C SER A 4 -7.63 -21.16 -34.33
N SER A 5 -8.19 -19.97 -34.48
CA SER A 5 -8.05 -19.12 -35.67
C SER A 5 -6.64 -18.54 -35.86
N ALA A 6 -5.95 -18.20 -34.76
CA ALA A 6 -4.57 -17.69 -34.82
C ALA A 6 -3.58 -18.79 -35.24
N MET A 7 -3.80 -20.04 -34.81
CA MET A 7 -2.96 -21.18 -35.22
C MET A 7 -3.10 -21.48 -36.72
N VAL A 8 -4.32 -21.44 -37.25
CA VAL A 8 -4.56 -21.64 -38.70
C VAL A 8 -3.90 -20.54 -39.52
N LEU A 9 -3.98 -19.28 -39.08
CA LEU A 9 -3.35 -18.16 -39.77
C LEU A 9 -1.82 -18.30 -39.80
N MET A 10 -1.19 -18.70 -38.69
CA MET A 10 0.26 -18.92 -38.63
C MET A 10 0.72 -20.07 -39.55
N LEU A 11 -0.06 -21.15 -39.63
CA LEU A 11 0.21 -22.26 -40.56
C LEU A 11 0.14 -21.80 -42.03
N LEU A 12 -0.85 -20.99 -42.39
CA LEU A 12 -0.99 -20.45 -43.74
C LEU A 12 0.17 -19.50 -44.10
N ILE A 13 0.55 -18.62 -43.17
CA ILE A 13 1.71 -17.72 -43.34
C ILE A 13 2.99 -18.55 -43.53
N GLY A 14 3.18 -19.60 -42.72
CA GLY A 14 4.32 -20.50 -42.84
C GLY A 14 4.41 -21.21 -44.20
N LEU A 15 3.28 -21.69 -44.72
CA LEU A 15 3.18 -22.32 -46.05
C LEU A 15 3.47 -21.34 -47.20
N LEU A 16 2.97 -20.11 -47.11
CA LEU A 16 3.25 -19.06 -48.09
C LEU A 16 4.72 -18.65 -48.09
N LEU A 17 5.32 -18.51 -46.90
CA LEU A 17 6.74 -18.22 -46.73
C LEU A 17 7.64 -19.33 -47.28
N THR A 18 7.31 -20.60 -47.01
CA THR A 18 8.06 -21.74 -47.56
C THR A 18 7.97 -21.80 -49.07
N LYS A 19 6.78 -21.60 -49.64
CA LYS A 19 6.61 -21.53 -51.10
C LYS A 19 7.42 -20.37 -51.71
N TYR A 20 7.35 -19.18 -51.13
CA TYR A 20 8.14 -18.02 -51.58
C TYR A 20 9.65 -18.28 -51.49
N LEU A 21 10.11 -18.92 -50.41
CA LEU A 21 11.51 -19.32 -50.24
C LEU A 21 11.94 -20.41 -51.22
N LEU A 22 11.05 -21.25 -51.74
CA LEU A 22 11.39 -22.22 -52.78
C LEU A 22 11.56 -21.53 -54.14
N ASP A 23 10.64 -20.63 -54.49
CA ASP A 23 10.55 -20.00 -55.82
C ASP A 23 11.49 -18.80 -56.04
N SER A 24 12.03 -18.20 -54.98
CA SER A 24 12.84 -16.97 -55.09
C SER A 24 14.30 -17.21 -55.52
N PRO A 25 14.95 -16.29 -56.24
CA PRO A 25 16.39 -16.36 -56.50
C PRO A 25 17.24 -16.24 -55.22
N ALA A 26 18.41 -16.89 -55.20
CA ALA A 26 19.25 -17.07 -53.99
C ALA A 26 19.60 -15.78 -53.23
N ARG A 27 19.70 -14.64 -53.92
CA ARG A 27 19.97 -13.32 -53.31
C ARG A 27 18.80 -12.83 -52.44
N GLN A 28 17.56 -13.05 -52.88
CA GLN A 28 16.36 -12.67 -52.13
C GLN A 28 16.10 -13.61 -50.95
N LYS A 29 16.42 -14.91 -51.08
CA LYS A 29 16.37 -15.88 -49.96
C LYS A 29 17.27 -15.45 -48.80
N ARG A 30 18.50 -14.99 -49.10
CA ARG A 30 19.46 -14.51 -48.09
C ARG A 30 18.98 -13.27 -47.36
N SER A 31 18.41 -12.30 -48.09
CA SER A 31 17.84 -11.08 -47.49
C SER A 31 16.64 -11.37 -46.60
N LEU A 32 15.74 -12.28 -47.02
CA LEU A 32 14.58 -12.66 -46.23
C LEU A 32 14.95 -13.48 -44.98
N LEU A 33 15.90 -14.41 -45.10
CA LEU A 33 16.42 -15.17 -43.95
C LEU A 33 17.09 -14.25 -42.91
N ALA A 34 17.85 -13.24 -43.37
CA ALA A 34 18.44 -12.25 -42.47
C ALA A 34 17.36 -11.39 -41.77
N LEU A 35 16.29 -11.01 -42.47
CA LEU A 35 15.17 -10.28 -41.88
C LEU A 35 14.41 -11.14 -40.86
N ILE A 36 14.13 -12.41 -41.17
CA ILE A 36 13.48 -13.34 -40.24
C ILE A 36 14.35 -13.52 -38.99
N MET A 37 15.66 -13.70 -39.15
CA MET A 37 16.60 -13.83 -38.03
C MET A 37 16.66 -12.55 -37.18
N MET A 38 16.59 -11.37 -37.80
CA MET A 38 16.55 -10.08 -37.10
C MET A 38 15.24 -9.89 -36.32
N VAL A 39 14.10 -10.28 -36.89
CA VAL A 39 12.78 -10.23 -36.23
C VAL A 39 12.69 -11.25 -35.11
N THR A 40 13.23 -12.47 -35.27
CA THR A 40 13.26 -13.46 -34.19
C THR A 40 14.20 -13.07 -33.05
N LEU A 41 15.33 -12.39 -33.34
CA LEU A 41 16.19 -11.79 -32.32
C LEU A 41 15.49 -10.63 -31.58
N PHE A 42 14.65 -9.84 -32.26
CA PHE A 42 13.86 -8.77 -31.64
C PHE A 42 12.69 -9.30 -30.79
N MET A 43 12.03 -10.39 -31.22
CA MET A 43 10.94 -11.01 -30.48
C MET A 43 11.42 -11.94 -29.36
N GLY A 44 12.62 -12.51 -29.47
CA GLY A 44 13.22 -13.35 -28.42
C GLY A 44 13.70 -12.58 -27.18
N GLY A 45 13.70 -11.24 -27.23
CA GLY A 45 14.13 -10.37 -26.11
C GLY A 45 13.02 -10.02 -25.11
N CYS A 46 11.79 -10.48 -25.32
CA CYS A 46 10.65 -10.18 -24.44
C CYS A 46 9.98 -11.46 -23.94
N PHE A 47 10.79 -12.39 -23.41
CA PHE A 47 10.28 -13.35 -22.44
C PHE A 47 10.50 -12.75 -21.07
N THR A 48 9.55 -11.95 -20.59
CA THR A 48 9.42 -11.73 -19.15
C THR A 48 9.17 -13.11 -18.55
N PRO A 49 10.05 -13.65 -17.68
CA PRO A 49 9.72 -14.88 -17.00
C PRO A 49 8.43 -14.63 -16.23
N VAL A 50 7.38 -15.37 -16.59
CA VAL A 50 6.23 -15.52 -15.71
C VAL A 50 6.82 -16.07 -14.42
N ALA A 51 6.78 -15.28 -13.35
CA ALA A 51 7.19 -15.70 -12.03
C ALA A 51 6.37 -16.95 -11.70
N THR A 52 7.00 -18.11 -11.85
CA THR A 52 6.41 -19.37 -11.45
C THR A 52 6.65 -19.41 -9.95
N THR A 53 5.57 -19.48 -9.18
CA THR A 53 5.64 -19.65 -7.73
C THR A 53 6.53 -20.86 -7.44
N SER A 54 7.76 -20.59 -7.03
CA SER A 54 8.70 -21.64 -6.65
C SER A 54 8.14 -22.28 -5.39
N LYS A 55 8.02 -23.61 -5.40
CA LYS A 55 7.72 -24.34 -4.17
C LYS A 55 8.78 -23.94 -3.12
N PRO A 56 8.38 -23.52 -1.91
CA PRO A 56 9.31 -23.22 -0.83
C PRO A 56 10.39 -24.29 -0.68
N ALA A 57 11.65 -23.88 -0.47
CA ALA A 57 12.69 -24.84 -0.10
C ALA A 57 12.27 -25.57 1.19
N GLU A 58 12.59 -26.85 1.25
CA GLU A 58 12.22 -27.71 2.38
C GLU A 58 12.92 -27.18 3.66
N GLY A 59 12.14 -26.64 4.60
CA GLY A 59 12.64 -26.00 5.83
C GLY A 59 12.96 -24.50 5.72
N GLY A 60 12.58 -23.84 4.62
CA GLY A 60 12.65 -22.37 4.50
C GLY A 60 11.53 -21.68 5.30
N GLU A 61 11.83 -20.50 5.84
CA GLU A 61 10.84 -19.65 6.53
C GLU A 61 10.75 -18.28 5.83
N LEU A 62 9.54 -17.72 5.81
CA LEU A 62 9.28 -16.33 5.50
C LEU A 62 9.00 -15.59 6.81
N GLU A 63 9.83 -14.60 7.15
CA GLU A 63 9.56 -13.69 8.27
C GLU A 63 9.06 -12.35 7.75
N VAL A 64 7.95 -11.85 8.30
CA VAL A 64 7.40 -10.52 8.02
C VAL A 64 7.35 -9.75 9.34
N HIS A 65 8.18 -8.71 9.43
CA HIS A 65 8.32 -7.88 10.63
C HIS A 65 7.66 -6.54 10.39
N PHE A 66 6.55 -6.28 11.07
CA PHE A 66 5.89 -4.97 11.13
C PHE A 66 6.56 -4.17 12.24
N ILE A 67 7.53 -3.34 11.87
CA ILE A 67 8.43 -2.67 12.80
C ILE A 67 7.68 -1.49 13.41
N ASP A 68 7.65 -1.42 14.74
CA ASP A 68 7.13 -0.26 15.44
C ASP A 68 8.05 0.95 15.20
N VAL A 69 7.64 1.83 14.31
CA VAL A 69 8.28 3.11 13.99
C VAL A 69 7.47 4.30 14.51
N GLY A 70 6.54 4.07 15.44
CA GLY A 70 5.51 5.04 15.82
C GLY A 70 4.42 5.17 14.76
N GLN A 71 3.96 6.39 14.51
CA GLN A 71 3.04 6.65 13.40
C GLN A 71 3.77 6.46 12.07
N GLY A 72 3.30 5.50 11.27
CA GLY A 72 3.87 5.17 9.97
C GLY A 72 4.02 3.67 9.73
N ASP A 73 4.48 3.33 8.52
CA ASP A 73 4.75 1.96 8.11
C ASP A 73 6.26 1.72 7.96
N SER A 74 6.73 0.58 8.45
CA SER A 74 8.01 0.00 8.05
C SER A 74 7.97 -1.50 8.23
N ILE A 75 8.10 -2.24 7.14
CA ILE A 75 7.88 -3.68 7.10
C ILE A 75 9.10 -4.35 6.49
N LEU A 76 9.82 -5.14 7.28
CA LEU A 76 10.94 -5.95 6.82
C LEU A 76 10.43 -7.36 6.49
N ILE A 77 10.67 -7.81 5.26
CA ILE A 77 10.38 -9.17 4.81
C ILE A 77 11.70 -9.90 4.58
N LYS A 78 11.86 -11.09 5.15
CA LYS A 78 13.06 -11.94 4.98
C LYS A 78 12.67 -13.31 4.48
N ASN A 79 13.36 -13.78 3.45
CA ASN A 79 13.27 -15.16 2.99
C ASN A 79 14.62 -15.62 2.43
N GLY A 80 15.18 -16.67 3.04
CA GLY A 80 16.55 -17.09 2.75
C GLY A 80 17.56 -15.96 3.00
N GLU A 81 18.40 -15.67 2.00
CA GLU A 81 19.39 -14.58 2.06
C GLU A 81 18.84 -13.22 1.62
N GLN A 82 17.58 -13.16 1.17
CA GLN A 82 16.99 -11.92 0.64
C GLN A 82 16.19 -11.19 1.73
N ALA A 83 16.34 -9.86 1.74
CA ALA A 83 15.56 -8.96 2.56
C ALA A 83 14.90 -7.86 1.70
N MET A 84 13.62 -7.59 1.96
CA MET A 84 12.88 -6.47 1.39
C MET A 84 12.45 -5.55 2.53
N LEU A 85 12.55 -4.25 2.31
CA LEU A 85 11.99 -3.25 3.21
C LEU A 85 10.89 -2.47 2.47
N ILE A 86 9.67 -2.51 3.01
CA ILE A 86 8.54 -1.68 2.56
C ILE A 86 8.42 -0.53 3.56
N ASP A 87 8.61 0.70 3.08
CA ASP A 87 8.58 1.93 3.86
C ASP A 87 9.56 1.95 5.07
N THR A 88 9.68 3.13 5.68
CA THR A 88 10.75 3.46 6.63
C THR A 88 10.27 4.28 7.82
N GLY A 89 8.97 4.51 7.93
CA GLY A 89 8.42 5.46 8.89
C GLY A 89 8.85 6.90 8.61
N SER A 90 8.69 7.73 9.64
CA SER A 90 9.17 9.10 9.63
C SER A 90 10.69 9.24 9.74
N LYS A 91 11.19 10.46 9.51
CA LYS A 91 12.61 10.76 9.79
C LYS A 91 12.98 10.54 11.26
N ASN A 92 12.05 10.73 12.18
CA ASN A 92 12.29 10.58 13.61
C ASN A 92 12.50 9.12 14.02
N SER A 93 11.90 8.17 13.30
CA SER A 93 12.06 6.73 13.56
C SER A 93 13.31 6.13 12.92
N SER A 94 14.03 6.86 12.07
CA SER A 94 15.16 6.33 11.28
C SER A 94 16.28 5.72 12.14
N ILE A 95 16.56 6.27 13.32
CA ILE A 95 17.56 5.70 14.24
C ILE A 95 17.08 4.35 14.79
N LYS A 96 15.81 4.26 15.23
CA LYS A 96 15.20 3.04 15.74
C LYS A 96 15.16 1.96 14.65
N LEU A 97 14.76 2.33 13.44
CA LEU A 97 14.71 1.44 12.29
C LEU A 97 16.09 0.88 11.93
N LYS A 98 17.12 1.74 11.78
CA LYS A 98 18.48 1.28 11.47
C LYS A 98 19.02 0.32 12.53
N LYS A 99 18.83 0.66 13.81
CA LYS A 99 19.22 -0.22 14.91
C LYS A 99 18.55 -1.59 14.78
N TYR A 100 17.25 -1.62 14.50
CA TYR A 100 16.51 -2.87 14.31
C TYR A 100 17.02 -3.67 13.10
N LEU A 101 17.24 -3.03 11.95
CA LEU A 101 17.79 -3.68 10.76
C LEU A 101 19.19 -4.26 11.01
N ASP A 102 20.04 -3.55 11.74
CA ASP A 102 21.38 -4.02 12.12
C ASP A 102 21.30 -5.24 13.07
N GLU A 103 20.36 -5.22 14.03
CA GLU A 103 20.08 -6.36 14.93
C GLU A 103 19.52 -7.58 14.16
N GLN A 104 18.77 -7.35 13.08
CA GLN A 104 18.35 -8.40 12.14
C GLN A 104 19.47 -8.86 11.19
N GLY A 105 20.67 -8.29 11.29
CA GLY A 105 21.82 -8.66 10.47
C GLY A 105 21.73 -8.17 9.03
N ILE A 106 20.85 -7.21 8.73
CA ILE A 106 20.66 -6.71 7.36
C ILE A 106 21.90 -5.91 6.94
N LYS A 107 22.44 -6.25 5.77
CA LYS A 107 23.52 -5.52 5.10
C LYS A 107 23.16 -5.08 3.69
N LYS A 108 22.28 -5.86 3.06
CA LYS A 108 21.75 -5.63 1.72
C LYS A 108 20.24 -5.80 1.74
N LEU A 109 19.55 -4.88 1.09
CA LEU A 109 18.15 -5.01 0.72
C LEU A 109 18.08 -5.41 -0.75
N GLU A 110 17.42 -6.51 -1.04
CA GLU A 110 17.11 -6.88 -2.42
C GLU A 110 16.08 -5.91 -2.99
N TYR A 111 15.07 -5.55 -2.19
CA TYR A 111 14.10 -4.51 -2.55
C TYR A 111 13.95 -3.49 -1.44
N LEU A 112 13.91 -2.22 -1.83
CA LEU A 112 13.40 -1.11 -1.02
C LEU A 112 12.20 -0.53 -1.74
N VAL A 113 11.04 -0.57 -1.09
CA VAL A 113 9.78 -0.08 -1.67
C VAL A 113 9.33 1.14 -0.88
N GLY A 114 9.16 2.27 -1.56
CA GLY A 114 8.45 3.43 -1.02
C GLY A 114 7.05 3.46 -1.57
N THR A 115 6.05 3.27 -0.73
CA THR A 115 4.68 3.01 -1.17
C THR A 115 3.97 4.28 -1.63
N ASN A 116 4.16 5.39 -0.92
CA ASN A 116 3.59 6.70 -1.25
C ASN A 116 4.54 7.82 -0.75
N PRO A 117 4.34 9.10 -1.13
CA PRO A 117 5.29 10.16 -0.79
C PRO A 117 5.09 10.76 0.61
N LEU A 118 4.22 10.20 1.46
CA LEU A 118 3.92 10.72 2.79
C LEU A 118 5.10 10.53 3.75
N ILE A 119 5.18 11.42 4.74
CA ILE A 119 6.36 11.55 5.61
C ILE A 119 6.55 10.35 6.52
N ASP A 120 5.46 9.73 6.97
CA ASP A 120 5.42 8.56 7.83
C ASP A 120 5.60 7.23 7.06
N HIS A 121 5.92 7.31 5.76
CA HIS A 121 6.30 6.16 4.94
C HIS A 121 7.74 6.28 4.44
N ILE A 122 8.04 7.33 3.66
CA ILE A 122 9.36 7.48 3.02
C ILE A 122 10.30 8.44 3.76
N GLY A 123 9.92 8.91 4.96
CA GLY A 123 10.67 9.91 5.72
C GLY A 123 12.09 9.47 6.11
N GLY A 124 12.28 8.18 6.40
CA GLY A 124 13.59 7.59 6.71
C GLY A 124 14.35 7.02 5.51
N MET A 125 13.79 7.09 4.31
CA MET A 125 14.29 6.31 3.16
C MET A 125 15.66 6.78 2.66
N SER A 126 15.94 8.08 2.77
CA SER A 126 17.27 8.62 2.45
C SER A 126 18.37 8.06 3.37
N ASP A 127 18.05 7.86 4.65
CA ASP A 127 18.96 7.28 5.64
C ASP A 127 19.24 5.81 5.32
N ILE A 128 18.22 5.05 4.89
CA ILE A 128 18.39 3.64 4.49
C ILE A 128 19.28 3.54 3.26
N ILE A 129 19.02 4.35 2.22
CA ILE A 129 19.83 4.38 0.99
C ILE A 129 21.30 4.74 1.26
N ASP A 130 21.57 5.50 2.31
CA ASP A 130 22.95 5.86 2.67
C ASP A 130 23.73 4.75 3.37
N ASN A 131 23.05 3.83 4.05
CA ASN A 131 23.68 2.90 5.00
C ASN A 131 23.57 1.42 4.63
N TYR A 132 22.72 1.04 3.65
CA TYR A 132 22.55 -0.34 3.20
C TYR A 132 22.75 -0.48 1.69
N ASP A 133 23.28 -1.62 1.27
CA ASP A 133 23.36 -1.96 -0.15
C ASP A 133 21.95 -2.24 -0.69
N LEU A 134 21.66 -1.78 -1.91
CA LEU A 134 20.34 -1.90 -2.53
C LEU A 134 20.43 -2.48 -3.93
N SER A 135 19.71 -3.56 -4.22
CA SER A 135 19.56 -4.06 -5.60
C SER A 135 18.50 -3.26 -6.37
N TRP A 136 17.29 -3.17 -5.83
CA TRP A 136 16.14 -2.59 -6.52
C TRP A 136 15.38 -1.61 -5.64
N MET A 137 15.07 -0.45 -6.20
CA MET A 137 14.17 0.53 -5.60
C MET A 137 12.84 0.50 -6.37
N ILE A 138 11.72 0.36 -5.66
CA ILE A 138 10.37 0.44 -6.24
C ILE A 138 9.67 1.68 -5.68
N LEU A 139 9.08 2.49 -6.56
CA LEU A 139 8.32 3.68 -6.20
C LEU A 139 7.06 3.81 -7.06
N PRO A 140 5.98 4.46 -6.58
CA PRO A 140 4.92 4.91 -7.48
C PRO A 140 5.45 5.97 -8.45
N ARG A 141 4.84 6.05 -9.63
CA ARG A 141 5.15 7.09 -10.61
C ARG A 141 4.50 8.41 -10.16
N ILE A 142 5.33 9.31 -9.64
CA ILE A 142 4.91 10.56 -9.03
C ILE A 142 5.78 11.72 -9.52
N GLU A 143 5.18 12.87 -9.80
CA GLU A 143 5.90 14.11 -10.11
C GLU A 143 5.93 15.07 -8.92
N GLY A 144 7.10 15.28 -8.31
CA GLY A 144 7.43 16.47 -7.52
C GLY A 144 6.49 16.89 -6.38
N LEU A 145 5.76 15.95 -5.75
CA LEU A 145 4.57 16.25 -4.93
C LEU A 145 4.84 16.87 -3.54
N ASN A 146 5.99 16.66 -2.90
CA ASN A 146 6.34 17.29 -1.61
C ASN A 146 7.86 17.29 -1.33
N GLN A 147 8.28 17.90 -0.21
CA GLN A 147 9.71 17.98 0.15
C GLN A 147 10.33 16.62 0.41
N THR A 148 9.62 15.72 1.11
CA THR A 148 10.12 14.36 1.42
C THR A 148 10.47 13.58 0.15
N TYR A 149 9.61 13.63 -0.86
CA TYR A 149 9.86 12.98 -2.15
C TYR A 149 10.97 13.66 -2.95
N LYS A 150 11.12 14.98 -2.84
CA LYS A 150 12.26 15.71 -3.46
C LYS A 150 13.59 15.31 -2.83
N ASP A 151 13.64 15.19 -1.50
CA ASP A 151 14.84 14.74 -0.78
C ASP A 151 15.23 13.32 -1.19
N LEU A 152 14.26 12.41 -1.29
CA LEU A 152 14.47 11.06 -1.80
C LEU A 152 15.02 11.06 -3.24
N GLN A 153 14.44 11.85 -4.15
CA GLN A 153 14.93 11.94 -5.53
C GLN A 153 16.36 12.46 -5.61
N MET A 154 16.71 13.49 -4.81
CA MET A 154 18.09 13.99 -4.74
C MET A 154 19.05 12.91 -4.25
N ARG A 155 18.63 12.09 -3.28
CA ARG A 155 19.43 10.98 -2.77
C ARG A 155 19.62 9.87 -3.80
N LEU A 156 18.56 9.46 -4.49
CA LEU A 156 18.62 8.48 -5.58
C LEU A 156 19.56 8.95 -6.69
N LEU A 157 19.48 10.23 -7.07
CA LEU A 157 20.38 10.83 -8.06
C LEU A 157 21.85 10.79 -7.59
N ALA A 158 22.10 11.18 -6.33
CA ALA A 158 23.44 11.18 -5.75
C ALA A 158 24.06 9.78 -5.66
N LYS A 159 23.24 8.74 -5.48
CA LYS A 159 23.66 7.33 -5.41
C LYS A 159 23.59 6.61 -6.75
N HIS A 160 23.19 7.30 -7.83
CA HIS A 160 22.97 6.73 -9.15
C HIS A 160 21.97 5.55 -9.18
N ILE A 161 20.99 5.56 -8.26
CA ILE A 161 19.94 4.56 -8.19
C ILE A 161 18.81 4.99 -9.11
N LYS A 162 18.42 4.10 -10.03
CA LYS A 162 17.25 4.30 -10.90
C LYS A 162 16.09 3.46 -10.36
N PRO A 163 15.02 4.09 -9.84
CA PRO A 163 13.88 3.32 -9.36
C PRO A 163 13.13 2.66 -10.52
N ILE A 164 12.58 1.48 -10.24
CA ILE A 164 11.51 0.88 -11.03
C ILE A 164 10.20 1.50 -10.54
N PHE A 165 9.34 1.87 -11.48
CA PHE A 165 8.02 2.37 -11.13
C PHE A 165 7.04 1.20 -10.95
N ALA A 166 6.20 1.29 -9.93
CA ALA A 166 5.15 0.31 -9.68
C ALA A 166 4.21 0.24 -10.89
N GLU A 167 3.94 -0.99 -11.33
CA GLU A 167 3.08 -1.31 -12.47
C GLU A 167 2.10 -2.39 -12.00
N PRO A 168 0.78 -2.13 -12.02
CA PRO A 168 -0.25 -3.09 -11.61
C PRO A 168 -0.12 -4.45 -12.32
N GLY A 169 -0.29 -5.53 -11.56
CA GLY A 169 -0.21 -6.91 -12.03
C GLY A 169 1.21 -7.42 -12.28
N LYS A 170 2.25 -6.60 -12.06
CA LYS A 170 3.64 -7.01 -12.26
C LYS A 170 4.18 -7.74 -11.02
N SER A 171 4.80 -8.89 -11.25
CA SER A 171 5.36 -9.74 -10.19
C SER A 171 6.88 -9.82 -10.23
N TYR A 172 7.47 -10.02 -9.06
CA TYR A 172 8.91 -10.10 -8.83
C TYR A 172 9.24 -11.24 -7.86
N PRO A 173 10.40 -11.91 -8.03
CA PRO A 173 10.86 -12.92 -7.08
C PRO A 173 11.41 -12.28 -5.81
N MET A 174 11.26 -12.98 -4.68
CA MET A 174 11.80 -12.61 -3.37
C MET A 174 12.19 -13.88 -2.60
N GLY A 175 13.41 -14.35 -2.81
CA GLY A 175 13.85 -15.68 -2.36
C GLY A 175 13.03 -16.77 -3.04
N ASP A 176 12.45 -17.64 -2.23
CA ASP A 176 11.46 -18.65 -2.63
C ASP A 176 10.02 -18.11 -2.68
N ALA A 177 9.80 -16.89 -2.18
CA ALA A 177 8.53 -16.18 -2.28
C ALA A 177 8.46 -15.35 -3.58
N SER A 178 7.27 -14.83 -3.86
CA SER A 178 7.07 -13.82 -4.92
C SER A 178 6.11 -12.75 -4.44
N PHE A 179 6.25 -11.54 -4.99
CA PHE A 179 5.30 -10.48 -4.72
C PHE A 179 4.81 -9.83 -6.03
N SER A 180 3.57 -9.36 -6.02
CA SER A 180 2.96 -8.59 -7.10
C SER A 180 2.58 -7.20 -6.61
N LEU A 181 2.66 -6.23 -7.52
CA LEU A 181 2.23 -4.86 -7.29
C LEU A 181 0.81 -4.71 -7.84
N LEU A 182 -0.15 -4.30 -7.02
CA LEU A 182 -1.56 -4.20 -7.44
C LEU A 182 -1.94 -2.78 -7.83
N THR A 183 -1.34 -1.77 -7.19
CA THR A 183 -1.63 -0.34 -7.41
C THR A 183 -0.31 0.46 -7.35
N PRO A 184 -0.30 1.75 -7.74
CA PRO A 184 -1.37 2.55 -8.36
C PRO A 184 -1.72 2.14 -9.79
N SER A 185 -3.01 2.25 -10.18
CA SER A 185 -3.50 1.92 -11.52
C SER A 185 -3.73 3.12 -12.46
N ARG A 186 -3.80 4.33 -11.92
CA ARG A 186 -3.97 5.58 -12.67
C ARG A 186 -2.66 6.34 -12.79
N SER A 187 -2.59 7.22 -13.78
CA SER A 187 -1.45 8.14 -13.95
C SER A 187 -1.41 9.26 -12.91
N SER A 188 -2.55 9.58 -12.30
CA SER A 188 -2.69 10.68 -11.36
C SER A 188 -3.83 10.47 -10.37
N TYR A 189 -3.66 10.99 -9.16
CA TYR A 189 -4.64 11.00 -8.08
C TYR A 189 -4.67 12.37 -7.40
N ASP A 190 -5.82 12.70 -6.81
CA ASP A 190 -5.99 13.97 -6.09
C ASP A 190 -5.31 13.94 -4.71
N HIS A 191 -5.25 12.77 -4.08
CA HIS A 191 -4.61 12.58 -2.79
C HIS A 191 -3.34 11.71 -2.90
N LEU A 192 -2.30 12.12 -2.16
CA LEU A 192 -1.00 11.44 -2.15
C LEU A 192 -1.10 9.98 -1.69
N ALA A 193 -2.00 9.71 -0.75
CA ALA A 193 -2.25 8.38 -0.21
C ALA A 193 -2.76 7.39 -1.28
N ASP A 194 -3.46 7.86 -2.32
CA ASP A 194 -4.01 6.98 -3.36
C ASP A 194 -2.93 6.53 -4.38
N TYR A 195 -1.74 7.13 -4.33
CA TYR A 195 -0.57 6.61 -5.03
C TYR A 195 0.06 5.39 -4.34
N SER A 196 -0.50 4.93 -3.21
CA SER A 196 0.02 3.81 -2.44
C SER A 196 0.24 2.57 -3.32
N VAL A 197 1.47 2.07 -3.30
CA VAL A 197 1.82 0.78 -3.87
C VAL A 197 1.30 -0.32 -2.95
N VAL A 198 0.19 -0.95 -3.33
CA VAL A 198 -0.33 -2.15 -2.65
C VAL A 198 0.43 -3.38 -3.16
N ILE A 199 0.88 -4.22 -2.24
CA ILE A 199 1.73 -5.38 -2.54
C ILE A 199 1.05 -6.65 -2.03
N LYS A 200 0.90 -7.65 -2.90
CA LYS A 200 0.54 -9.01 -2.50
C LYS A 200 1.78 -9.89 -2.52
N LEU A 201 2.13 -10.48 -1.38
CA LEU A 201 3.25 -11.41 -1.21
C LEU A 201 2.71 -12.82 -1.03
N GLU A 202 3.32 -13.78 -1.71
CA GLU A 202 2.92 -15.18 -1.71
C GLU A 202 4.14 -16.08 -1.44
N TYR A 203 3.95 -17.03 -0.53
CA TYR A 203 4.95 -18.02 -0.14
C TYR A 203 4.27 -19.35 0.17
N GLY A 204 4.38 -20.31 -0.74
CA GLY A 204 3.62 -21.56 -0.66
C GLY A 204 2.10 -21.29 -0.70
N GLU A 205 1.38 -21.73 0.32
CA GLU A 205 -0.04 -21.48 0.55
C GLU A 205 -0.30 -20.22 1.41
N SER A 206 0.76 -19.58 1.93
CA SER A 206 0.64 -18.36 2.73
C SER A 206 0.67 -17.10 1.87
N SER A 207 -0.14 -16.11 2.24
CA SER A 207 -0.28 -14.85 1.52
C SER A 207 -0.44 -13.65 2.45
N PHE A 208 0.13 -12.52 2.04
CA PHE A 208 0.09 -11.25 2.76
C PHE A 208 -0.32 -10.14 1.81
N LEU A 209 -1.18 -9.23 2.25
CA LEU A 209 -1.56 -8.03 1.50
C LEU A 209 -1.17 -6.78 2.28
N PHE A 210 -0.26 -5.98 1.71
CA PHE A 210 0.24 -4.76 2.31
C PHE A 210 -0.43 -3.54 1.69
N CYS A 211 -1.42 -2.97 2.39
CA CYS A 211 -2.24 -1.91 1.81
C CYS A 211 -1.65 -0.49 1.94
N SER A 212 -0.56 -0.29 2.69
CA SER A 212 -0.01 1.05 2.97
C SER A 212 -1.15 2.01 3.39
N ASP A 213 -1.32 3.15 2.71
CA ASP A 213 -2.34 4.17 2.92
C ASP A 213 -3.48 4.14 1.89
N ALA A 214 -3.58 3.04 1.14
CA ALA A 214 -4.67 2.81 0.20
C ALA A 214 -6.02 3.05 0.89
N GLY A 215 -6.83 3.92 0.28
CA GLY A 215 -8.20 4.18 0.67
C GLY A 215 -9.19 3.62 -0.35
N GLN A 216 -10.46 3.97 -0.17
CA GLN A 216 -11.59 3.56 -1.02
C GLN A 216 -11.31 3.57 -2.53
N ILE A 217 -10.64 4.62 -3.04
CA ILE A 217 -10.34 4.72 -4.48
C ILE A 217 -9.43 3.57 -4.93
N SER A 218 -8.33 3.34 -4.20
CA SER A 218 -7.38 2.26 -4.50
C SER A 218 -8.00 0.88 -4.28
N GLU A 219 -8.85 0.72 -3.27
CA GLU A 219 -9.58 -0.53 -3.00
C GLU A 219 -10.54 -0.88 -4.13
N GLN A 220 -11.33 0.11 -4.57
CA GLN A 220 -12.26 -0.07 -5.69
C GLN A 220 -11.53 -0.37 -6.99
N GLU A 221 -10.39 0.27 -7.26
CA GLU A 221 -9.57 -0.03 -8.44
C GLU A 221 -9.11 -1.49 -8.46
N MET A 222 -8.68 -2.02 -7.32
CA MET A 222 -8.25 -3.41 -7.24
C MET A 222 -9.39 -4.39 -7.47
N LEU A 223 -10.59 -4.08 -6.98
CA LEU A 223 -11.81 -4.85 -7.22
C LEU A 223 -12.23 -4.80 -8.70
N ASP A 224 -12.25 -3.60 -9.31
CA ASP A 224 -12.64 -3.38 -10.70
C ASP A 224 -11.68 -4.06 -11.69
N LEU A 225 -10.40 -4.17 -11.33
CA LEU A 225 -9.38 -4.88 -12.11
C LEU A 225 -9.40 -6.40 -11.88
N GLU A 226 -10.30 -6.90 -11.04
CA GLU A 226 -10.45 -8.33 -10.69
C GLU A 226 -9.13 -8.95 -10.21
N PHE A 227 -8.31 -8.21 -9.47
CA PHE A 227 -7.13 -8.78 -8.84
C PHE A 227 -7.54 -9.82 -7.80
N ASP A 228 -6.74 -10.88 -7.66
CA ASP A 228 -6.89 -11.82 -6.56
C ASP A 228 -6.40 -11.18 -5.27
N LEU A 229 -7.34 -10.72 -4.44
CA LEU A 229 -7.09 -10.03 -3.18
C LEU A 229 -7.03 -10.94 -1.96
N ALA A 230 -7.39 -12.22 -2.11
CA ALA A 230 -7.40 -13.16 -1.01
C ALA A 230 -6.01 -13.21 -0.35
N ALA A 231 -5.95 -12.98 0.95
CA ALA A 231 -4.70 -12.98 1.70
C ALA A 231 -4.90 -13.44 3.14
N ASN A 232 -4.00 -14.26 3.69
CA ASN A 232 -4.10 -14.70 5.09
C ASN A 232 -3.86 -13.54 6.07
N VAL A 233 -2.92 -12.65 5.76
CA VAL A 233 -2.58 -11.50 6.62
C VAL A 233 -2.81 -10.21 5.86
N LEU A 234 -3.69 -9.36 6.38
CA LEU A 234 -3.93 -8.01 5.87
C LEU A 234 -3.16 -7.00 6.74
N LYS A 235 -2.21 -6.27 6.14
CA LYS A 235 -1.80 -4.99 6.73
C LYS A 235 -2.89 -3.97 6.40
N VAL A 236 -3.65 -3.61 7.42
CA VAL A 236 -4.78 -2.67 7.34
C VAL A 236 -4.34 -1.32 6.76
N GLY A 237 -5.13 -0.84 5.79
CA GLY A 237 -4.89 0.43 5.11
C GLY A 237 -4.92 1.62 6.05
N ARG A 238 -4.06 2.61 5.78
CA ARG A 238 -4.02 3.93 6.43
C ARG A 238 -4.09 3.86 7.94
N HIS A 239 -3.27 2.98 8.51
CA HIS A 239 -3.13 2.78 9.96
C HIS A 239 -4.44 2.47 10.71
N GLY A 240 -5.47 1.99 9.99
CA GLY A 240 -6.80 1.74 10.56
C GLY A 240 -7.78 2.91 10.46
N SER A 241 -7.56 3.87 9.55
CA SER A 241 -8.54 4.89 9.21
C SER A 241 -9.85 4.27 8.71
N CYS A 242 -10.98 4.86 9.12
CA CYS A 242 -12.32 4.53 8.62
C CYS A 242 -12.52 4.80 7.12
N SER A 243 -11.62 5.56 6.48
CA SER A 243 -11.62 5.82 5.03
C SER A 243 -11.03 4.67 4.20
N SER A 244 -10.56 3.61 4.85
CA SER A 244 -9.90 2.44 4.26
C SER A 244 -10.54 1.17 4.83
N SER A 245 -10.19 0.02 4.27
CA SER A 245 -10.74 -1.29 4.60
C SER A 245 -12.27 -1.25 4.55
N CYS A 246 -12.81 -0.85 3.40
CA CYS A 246 -14.25 -0.90 3.16
C CYS A 246 -14.76 -2.34 3.18
N GLU A 247 -16.05 -2.52 3.50
CA GLU A 247 -16.64 -3.83 3.71
C GLU A 247 -16.40 -4.76 2.51
N THR A 248 -16.72 -4.29 1.30
CA THR A 248 -16.54 -5.06 0.06
C THR A 248 -15.09 -5.44 -0.21
N PHE A 249 -14.15 -4.59 0.17
CA PHE A 249 -12.73 -4.88 0.05
C PHE A 249 -12.30 -5.91 1.10
N LEU A 250 -12.72 -5.77 2.35
CA LEU A 250 -12.40 -6.70 3.43
C LEU A 250 -12.99 -8.09 3.16
N GLU A 251 -14.21 -8.17 2.60
CA GLU A 251 -14.84 -9.40 2.12
C GLU A 251 -14.03 -10.07 1.00
N ALA A 252 -13.50 -9.28 0.05
CA ALA A 252 -12.68 -9.81 -1.05
C ALA A 252 -11.30 -10.29 -0.59
N VAL A 253 -10.71 -9.63 0.41
CA VAL A 253 -9.45 -10.05 1.03
C VAL A 253 -9.64 -11.29 1.91
N ASN A 254 -10.75 -11.33 2.66
CA ASN A 254 -11.11 -12.38 3.61
C ASN A 254 -9.92 -12.87 4.47
N PRO A 255 -9.29 -11.98 5.27
CA PRO A 255 -8.07 -12.31 5.97
C PRO A 255 -8.30 -13.13 7.24
N ASP A 256 -7.34 -14.01 7.54
CA ASP A 256 -7.29 -14.74 8.81
C ASP A 256 -6.77 -13.83 9.94
N TYR A 257 -5.93 -12.84 9.61
CA TYR A 257 -5.31 -11.92 10.58
C TYR A 257 -5.21 -10.50 10.02
N ALA A 258 -5.30 -9.51 10.90
CA ALA A 258 -5.08 -8.11 10.57
C ALA A 258 -3.90 -7.53 11.35
N VAL A 259 -3.03 -6.76 10.69
CA VAL A 259 -1.96 -5.99 11.33
C VAL A 259 -2.15 -4.50 11.10
N ILE A 260 -2.14 -3.72 12.17
CA ILE A 260 -2.26 -2.27 12.16
C ILE A 260 -0.94 -1.67 12.65
N SER A 261 -0.16 -1.14 11.71
CA SER A 261 1.00 -0.32 12.05
C SER A 261 0.53 1.10 12.38
N VAL A 262 0.62 1.48 13.64
CA VAL A 262 0.12 2.74 14.20
C VAL A 262 0.91 3.11 15.46
N GLY A 263 1.00 4.41 15.76
CA GLY A 263 1.64 4.91 16.98
C GLY A 263 0.66 5.12 18.13
N GLN A 264 1.10 4.84 19.36
CA GLN A 264 0.28 4.96 20.59
C GLN A 264 -0.34 6.36 20.79
N ASP A 265 0.42 7.41 20.50
CA ASP A 265 -0.01 8.81 20.63
C ASP A 265 -0.11 9.49 19.26
N ASN A 266 -0.73 8.82 18.28
CA ASN A 266 -0.89 9.40 16.95
C ASN A 266 -1.97 10.50 16.94
N PRO A 267 -1.73 11.63 16.23
CA PRO A 267 -2.64 12.78 16.25
C PRO A 267 -3.93 12.55 15.44
N TYR A 268 -4.02 11.43 14.72
CA TYR A 268 -5.16 11.08 13.87
C TYR A 268 -6.22 10.28 14.62
N LEU A 269 -5.95 9.86 15.87
CA LEU A 269 -6.79 8.96 16.66
C LEU A 269 -7.04 7.61 15.96
N HIS A 270 -6.07 7.17 15.15
CA HIS A 270 -6.07 5.83 14.58
C HIS A 270 -5.71 4.77 15.64
N PRO A 271 -6.19 3.52 15.50
CA PRO A 271 -7.21 3.10 14.54
C PRO A 271 -8.59 3.65 14.93
N HIS A 272 -9.44 3.94 13.94
CA HIS A 272 -10.79 4.42 14.18
C HIS A 272 -11.73 3.30 14.64
N MET A 273 -12.73 3.66 15.44
CA MET A 273 -13.77 2.76 15.96
C MET A 273 -14.41 1.93 14.85
N GLU A 274 -14.78 2.55 13.72
CA GLU A 274 -15.46 1.87 12.61
C GLU A 274 -14.60 0.73 12.04
N THR A 275 -13.29 0.94 11.91
CA THR A 275 -12.37 -0.09 11.44
C THR A 275 -12.26 -1.22 12.45
N MET A 276 -12.13 -0.89 13.74
CA MET A 276 -12.00 -1.90 14.79
C MET A 276 -13.26 -2.75 14.94
N LEU A 277 -14.45 -2.15 14.79
CA LEU A 277 -15.72 -2.88 14.80
C LEU A 277 -15.83 -3.82 13.60
N LYS A 278 -15.47 -3.39 12.38
CA LYS A 278 -15.46 -4.28 11.20
C LYS A 278 -14.57 -5.51 11.42
N LEU A 279 -13.36 -5.31 11.93
CA LEU A 279 -12.42 -6.40 12.19
C LEU A 279 -12.95 -7.34 13.28
N HIS A 280 -13.53 -6.79 14.35
CA HIS A 280 -14.14 -7.54 15.43
C HIS A 280 -15.32 -8.39 14.94
N ASP A 281 -16.25 -7.79 14.20
CA ASP A 281 -17.49 -8.44 13.77
C ASP A 281 -17.23 -9.53 12.73
N ASN A 282 -16.15 -9.38 11.94
CA ASN A 282 -15.64 -10.43 11.05
C ASN A 282 -14.75 -11.47 11.77
N ASN A 283 -14.57 -11.37 13.09
CA ASN A 283 -13.75 -12.27 13.92
C ASN A 283 -12.28 -12.36 13.47
N ILE A 284 -11.71 -11.25 13.00
CA ILE A 284 -10.34 -11.17 12.50
C ILE A 284 -9.41 -10.72 13.64
N PRO A 285 -8.56 -11.59 14.22
CA PRO A 285 -7.60 -11.21 15.24
C PRO A 285 -6.69 -10.07 14.77
N VAL A 286 -6.55 -9.05 15.61
CA VAL A 286 -5.80 -7.83 15.28
C VAL A 286 -4.47 -7.81 16.03
N TYR A 287 -3.41 -7.45 15.34
CA TYR A 287 -2.11 -7.12 15.91
C TYR A 287 -1.80 -5.66 15.64
N ARG A 288 -1.35 -4.90 16.64
CA ARG A 288 -1.12 -3.47 16.58
C ARG A 288 0.23 -3.07 17.15
N THR A 289 0.98 -2.27 16.41
CA THR A 289 2.32 -1.87 16.83
C THR A 289 2.34 -0.94 18.04
N ASP A 290 1.25 -0.21 18.28
CA ASP A 290 1.10 0.65 19.46
C ASP A 290 0.91 -0.14 20.77
N GLU A 291 0.38 -1.36 20.70
CA GLU A 291 0.18 -2.21 21.88
C GLU A 291 1.33 -3.22 22.07
N GLN A 292 1.79 -3.83 20.98
CA GLN A 292 2.72 -4.96 21.03
C GLN A 292 4.16 -4.58 20.65
N GLY A 293 4.38 -3.35 20.19
CA GLY A 293 5.64 -2.96 19.57
C GLY A 293 5.83 -3.66 18.21
N THR A 294 7.05 -4.06 17.89
CA THR A 294 7.32 -4.76 16.62
C THR A 294 6.67 -6.14 16.60
N ILE A 295 5.84 -6.38 15.60
CA ILE A 295 5.13 -7.66 15.39
C ILE A 295 5.88 -8.47 14.35
N VAL A 296 6.09 -9.76 14.61
CA VAL A 296 6.77 -10.67 13.66
C VAL A 296 5.86 -11.85 13.37
N ALA A 297 5.45 -11.97 12.10
CA ALA A 297 4.79 -13.13 11.55
C ALA A 297 5.83 -14.06 10.89
N VAL A 298 5.73 -15.36 11.14
CA VAL A 298 6.59 -16.39 10.55
C VAL A 298 5.71 -17.39 9.81
N SER A 299 6.04 -17.63 8.55
CA SER A 299 5.38 -18.63 7.72
C SER A 299 6.34 -19.75 7.30
N ASP A 300 5.89 -20.99 7.42
CA ASP A 300 6.55 -22.19 6.88
C ASP A 300 6.11 -22.52 5.44
N GLY A 301 5.35 -21.61 4.81
CA GLY A 301 4.73 -21.79 3.50
C GLY A 301 3.36 -22.44 3.55
N LYS A 302 2.82 -22.72 4.74
CA LYS A 302 1.46 -23.23 4.95
C LYS A 302 0.76 -22.59 6.14
N ASN A 303 1.42 -22.56 7.29
CA ASN A 303 0.94 -21.99 8.54
C ASN A 303 1.62 -20.66 8.79
N ILE A 304 0.89 -19.74 9.42
CA ILE A 304 1.42 -18.45 9.89
C ILE A 304 1.32 -18.42 11.41
N THR A 305 2.40 -18.05 12.07
CA THR A 305 2.46 -17.86 13.52
C THR A 305 2.98 -16.46 13.85
N PHE A 306 2.51 -15.87 14.94
CA PHE A 306 2.97 -14.57 15.42
C PHE A 306 3.81 -14.74 16.69
N LYS A 307 4.87 -13.95 16.84
CA LYS A 307 5.74 -13.96 18.04
C LYS A 307 5.13 -13.21 19.25
N VAL A 308 3.90 -12.73 19.10
CA VAL A 308 3.12 -12.01 20.12
C VAL A 308 1.69 -12.52 20.11
N GLU A 309 0.97 -12.38 21.22
CA GLU A 309 -0.48 -12.63 21.29
C GLU A 309 -1.26 -11.50 20.64
N PRO A 310 -2.47 -11.71 20.07
CA PRO A 310 -3.30 -10.66 19.50
C PRO A 310 -3.55 -9.48 20.45
N GLY A 311 -3.67 -8.29 19.86
CA GLY A 311 -3.98 -7.05 20.55
C GLY A 311 -5.47 -6.88 20.78
N SER A 312 -5.83 -5.69 21.25
CA SER A 312 -7.20 -5.33 21.56
C SER A 312 -7.94 -4.74 20.37
N TYR A 313 -9.28 -4.83 20.43
CA TYR A 313 -10.18 -4.09 19.53
C TYR A 313 -10.50 -2.68 20.03
N THR A 314 -9.75 -2.14 21.02
CA THR A 314 -10.01 -0.80 21.55
C THR A 314 -9.58 0.28 20.55
N TRP A 315 -10.08 1.50 20.70
CA TRP A 315 -9.68 2.64 19.89
C TRP A 315 -9.40 3.83 20.82
N PRO A 316 -8.58 4.82 20.41
CA PRO A 316 -8.38 6.02 21.19
C PRO A 316 -9.70 6.78 21.42
N GLU A 317 -10.05 7.02 22.68
CA GLU A 317 -11.22 7.85 23.04
C GLU A 317 -10.86 9.35 23.03
N ILE A 318 -11.80 10.18 22.56
CA ILE A 318 -11.69 11.64 22.73
C ILE A 318 -11.94 11.95 24.21
N LYS A 319 -10.89 12.33 24.94
CA LYS A 319 -11.04 12.87 26.30
C LYS A 319 -11.61 14.28 26.21
N VAL A 320 -12.92 14.43 26.33
CA VAL A 320 -13.55 15.73 26.56
C VAL A 320 -13.21 16.14 27.99
N THR A 321 -12.30 17.10 28.16
CA THR A 321 -12.02 17.68 29.47
C THR A 321 -13.22 18.54 29.88
N GLU A 322 -13.90 18.19 30.97
CA GLU A 322 -14.99 18.98 31.57
C GLU A 322 -14.52 20.37 32.07
N ASP A 323 -13.20 20.61 32.09
CA ASP A 323 -12.57 21.88 32.47
C ASP A 323 -11.84 22.53 31.27
N PRO A 324 -12.42 23.58 30.66
CA PRO A 324 -11.81 24.31 29.55
C PRO A 324 -10.48 24.98 29.90
N SER A 325 -10.13 25.12 31.19
CA SER A 325 -8.91 25.78 31.64
C SER A 325 -7.66 24.89 31.62
N GLN A 326 -7.81 23.58 31.37
CA GLN A 326 -6.71 22.62 31.29
C GLN A 326 -6.42 22.10 29.88
N ALA A 327 -7.11 22.62 28.86
CA ALA A 327 -6.76 22.36 27.47
C ALA A 327 -5.43 23.07 27.12
N VAL A 328 -4.31 22.39 27.31
CA VAL A 328 -3.03 22.77 26.68
C VAL A 328 -2.93 22.01 25.36
N GLY A 329 -3.49 22.64 24.35
CA GLY A 329 -3.36 22.32 22.94
C GLY A 329 -3.92 23.52 22.21
N ASP A 330 -3.23 24.01 21.19
CA ASP A 330 -3.62 25.19 20.41
C ASP A 330 -4.99 24.96 19.74
N GLY A 331 -6.06 25.10 20.52
CA GLY A 331 -7.44 25.15 20.08
C GLY A 331 -7.64 26.51 19.43
N GLU A 332 -7.95 26.49 18.15
CA GLU A 332 -8.27 27.67 17.38
C GLU A 332 -9.42 28.42 18.08
N VAL A 333 -9.14 29.64 18.55
CA VAL A 333 -10.13 30.49 19.20
C VAL A 333 -11.13 30.90 18.13
N ILE A 334 -12.32 30.28 18.14
CA ILE A 334 -13.45 30.67 17.29
C ILE A 334 -13.80 32.11 17.65
N LYS A 335 -13.70 33.02 16.69
CA LYS A 335 -14.00 34.44 16.94
C LYS A 335 -15.51 34.62 16.97
N GLU A 336 -15.97 35.64 17.68
CA GLU A 336 -17.40 35.97 17.83
C GLU A 336 -18.09 36.22 16.47
N GLU A 337 -17.32 36.68 15.46
CA GLU A 337 -17.75 36.83 14.06
C GLU A 337 -18.04 35.49 13.35
N ASP A 338 -17.41 34.40 13.78
CA ASP A 338 -17.56 33.08 13.18
C ASP A 338 -18.82 32.35 13.65
N LEU A 339 -19.40 32.75 14.80
CA LEU A 339 -20.64 32.17 15.33
C LEU A 339 -21.86 32.41 14.42
N GLN A 340 -21.80 33.44 13.58
CA GLN A 340 -22.85 33.75 12.60
C GLN A 340 -22.66 33.04 11.26
N LYS A 341 -21.61 32.22 11.09
CA LYS A 341 -21.39 31.46 9.86
C LYS A 341 -22.50 30.42 9.64
N PRO A 342 -23.00 30.26 8.40
CA PRO A 342 -23.98 29.24 8.08
C PRO A 342 -23.32 27.84 8.05
N VAL A 343 -23.95 26.90 8.74
CA VAL A 343 -23.58 25.47 8.77
C VAL A 343 -24.82 24.62 8.45
N MET A 344 -24.59 23.43 7.91
CA MET A 344 -25.64 22.48 7.56
C MET A 344 -25.78 21.44 8.66
N VAL A 345 -26.98 21.23 9.22
CA VAL A 345 -27.25 20.16 10.19
C VAL A 345 -28.16 19.11 9.59
N ASN A 346 -28.02 17.85 10.01
CA ASN A 346 -29.08 16.86 9.87
C ASN A 346 -29.42 16.28 11.26
N GLU A 347 -30.71 16.01 11.50
CA GLU A 347 -31.16 15.46 12.78
C GLU A 347 -30.66 14.03 13.04
N SER A 348 -30.30 13.31 11.97
CA SER A 348 -29.90 11.90 12.03
C SER A 348 -28.46 11.68 12.50
N SER A 349 -27.53 12.60 12.22
CA SER A 349 -26.11 12.47 12.60
C SER A 349 -25.74 13.22 13.86
N ASN A 350 -26.61 14.09 14.37
CA ASN A 350 -26.31 15.03 15.46
C ASN A 350 -25.02 15.84 15.22
N LYS A 351 -24.68 16.09 13.96
CA LYS A 351 -23.51 16.87 13.54
C LYS A 351 -23.87 18.05 12.65
N TYR A 352 -23.08 19.11 12.74
CA TYR A 352 -23.10 20.22 11.79
C TYR A 352 -21.93 20.11 10.81
N HIS A 353 -22.14 20.57 9.58
CA HIS A 353 -21.31 20.30 8.41
C HIS A 353 -21.10 21.56 7.58
N GLU A 354 -20.02 21.60 6.78
CA GLU A 354 -19.84 22.61 5.75
C GLU A 354 -20.74 22.27 4.54
N ARG A 355 -21.19 23.29 3.81
CA ARG A 355 -21.95 23.06 2.57
C ARG A 355 -21.12 22.20 1.60
N GLY A 356 -21.73 21.14 1.07
CA GLY A 356 -21.08 20.19 0.15
C GLY A 356 -20.37 19.03 0.83
N CYS A 357 -20.46 18.90 2.16
CA CYS A 357 -20.00 17.72 2.87
C CYS A 357 -20.72 16.45 2.35
N SER A 358 -19.97 15.37 2.14
CA SER A 358 -20.48 14.10 1.60
C SER A 358 -21.46 13.38 2.53
N PHE A 359 -21.57 13.80 3.79
CA PHE A 359 -22.54 13.30 4.76
C PHE A 359 -23.85 14.11 4.79
N LEU A 360 -23.98 15.13 3.94
CA LEU A 360 -25.25 15.83 3.77
C LEU A 360 -26.25 14.98 2.99
N ASP A 361 -27.46 14.92 3.53
CA ASP A 361 -28.62 14.34 2.88
C ASP A 361 -29.63 15.43 2.46
N ASP A 362 -30.66 15.04 1.72
CA ASP A 362 -31.71 15.96 1.24
C ASP A 362 -32.56 16.58 2.38
N LYS A 363 -32.34 16.16 3.64
CA LYS A 363 -33.07 16.64 4.83
C LYS A 363 -32.25 17.62 5.67
N CYS A 364 -31.05 18.01 5.21
CA CYS A 364 -30.24 18.97 5.94
C CYS A 364 -30.88 20.36 5.96
N VAL A 365 -30.70 21.06 7.07
CA VAL A 365 -31.17 22.42 7.29
C VAL A 365 -29.98 23.33 7.55
N GLU A 366 -29.98 24.51 6.96
CA GLU A 366 -28.97 25.52 7.21
C GLU A 366 -29.34 26.35 8.44
N ILE A 367 -28.43 26.44 9.41
CA ILE A 367 -28.56 27.25 10.63
C ILE A 367 -27.23 27.97 10.91
N THR A 368 -27.19 28.89 11.87
CA THR A 368 -25.90 29.48 12.28
C THR A 368 -25.09 28.51 13.13
N LEU A 369 -23.77 28.66 13.13
CA LEU A 369 -22.87 27.88 14.00
C LEU A 369 -23.27 28.01 15.48
N GLU A 370 -23.69 29.19 15.90
CA GLU A 370 -24.25 29.43 17.24
C GLU A 370 -25.47 28.54 17.53
N GLN A 371 -26.46 28.55 16.63
CA GLN A 371 -27.68 27.75 16.77
C GLN A 371 -27.39 26.24 16.78
N ALA A 372 -26.45 25.78 15.95
CA ALA A 372 -26.03 24.38 15.93
C ALA A 372 -25.44 23.95 17.27
N ARG A 373 -24.59 24.79 17.87
CA ARG A 373 -23.97 24.52 19.17
C ARG A 373 -24.98 24.58 20.31
N GLU A 374 -25.88 25.57 20.32
CA GLU A 374 -26.97 25.66 21.31
C GLU A 374 -27.91 24.46 21.26
N ALA A 375 -28.15 23.91 20.06
CA ALA A 375 -28.95 22.72 19.85
C ALA A 375 -28.19 21.39 20.09
N GLY A 376 -26.90 21.44 20.45
CA GLY A 376 -26.11 20.26 20.82
C GLY A 376 -25.54 19.46 19.65
N TYR A 377 -25.47 20.04 18.45
CA TYR A 377 -24.80 19.42 17.31
C TYR A 377 -23.27 19.55 17.44
N GLU A 378 -22.56 18.48 17.07
CA GLU A 378 -21.09 18.45 17.09
C GLU A 378 -20.49 18.72 15.69
N PRO A 379 -19.26 19.29 15.58
CA PRO A 379 -18.66 19.50 14.28
C PRO A 379 -18.43 18.17 13.56
N CYS A 380 -18.78 18.13 12.28
CA CYS A 380 -18.41 17.01 11.43
C CYS A 380 -16.88 16.98 11.26
N LEU A 381 -16.27 15.89 11.73
CA LEU A 381 -14.82 15.69 11.70
C LEU A 381 -14.25 15.57 10.27
N LEU A 382 -15.12 15.29 9.28
CA LEU A 382 -14.72 15.18 7.88
C LEU A 382 -14.55 16.56 7.23
N CYS A 383 -15.59 17.40 7.27
CA CYS A 383 -15.54 18.71 6.63
C CYS A 383 -14.94 19.80 7.52
N LYS A 384 -14.79 19.57 8.82
CA LYS A 384 -14.21 20.51 9.80
C LYS A 384 -14.76 21.95 9.63
N PRO A 385 -16.10 22.10 9.67
CA PRO A 385 -16.80 23.34 9.35
C PRO A 385 -16.57 24.48 10.34
#